data_AF-A0A2D7T0V2-F1
#
_entry.id   AF-A0A2D7T0V2-F1
#
_cell.length_a   1.000
_cell.length_b   1.000
_cell.length_c   1.000
_cell.angle_alpha   90.00
_cell.angle_beta   90.00
_cell.angle_gamma   90.00
#
_symmetry.space_group_name_H-M   'P 1'
#
loop_
_entity.id
_entity.type
_entity.pdbx_description
1 polymer ?
#
loop_
_entity_poly.entity_id
_entity_poly.type
_entity_poly.pdbx_seq_one_letter_code
_entity_poly.pdbx_strand_id
1 'polypeptide(L)'
;MRIMILFASLFTSIASTQELPEMKVYVKNSKMEKGFRVLKTTLSDSLLFKEKYKDSDYTLDYVLRYYYATAIDLSCKENELISMSGKKFPIQSKEPITMVEEVMELIGNMYYGQSEHQEFNKKIQKN
;
A
#
# COMPACT_ATOMS: atom_id res chain seq x y z
N MET A 1 -13.87 -28.27 -56.79
CA MET A 1 -13.86 -28.70 -55.38
C MET A 1 -13.55 -27.48 -54.52
N ARG A 2 -14.48 -27.09 -53.66
CA ARG A 2 -14.46 -25.84 -52.87
C ARG A 2 -13.49 -25.98 -51.69
N ILE A 3 -12.54 -25.06 -51.53
CA ILE A 3 -11.85 -24.86 -50.25
C ILE A 3 -12.16 -23.43 -49.82
N MET A 4 -13.12 -23.33 -48.91
CA MET A 4 -13.53 -22.10 -48.25
C MET A 4 -12.65 -21.96 -47.01
N ILE A 5 -11.62 -21.11 -47.08
CA ILE A 5 -10.76 -20.84 -45.92
C ILE A 5 -11.52 -19.86 -45.02
N LEU A 6 -12.11 -20.40 -43.95
CA LEU A 6 -12.63 -19.62 -42.83
C LEU A 6 -11.44 -18.97 -42.10
N PHE A 7 -11.26 -17.66 -42.29
CA PHE A 7 -10.45 -16.84 -41.40
C PHE A 7 -11.19 -16.74 -40.06
N ALA A 8 -10.94 -17.69 -39.16
CA ALA A 8 -11.37 -17.59 -37.78
C ALA A 8 -10.55 -16.49 -37.10
N SER A 9 -11.18 -15.34 -36.86
CA SER A 9 -10.64 -14.25 -36.08
C SER A 9 -10.40 -14.72 -34.64
N LEU A 10 -9.18 -15.13 -34.31
CA LEU A 10 -8.74 -15.20 -32.91
C LEU A 10 -8.38 -13.79 -32.45
N PHE A 11 -9.40 -13.00 -32.09
CA PHE A 11 -9.21 -11.98 -31.08
C PHE A 11 -9.03 -12.72 -29.75
N THR A 12 -7.79 -13.05 -29.40
CA THR A 12 -7.47 -13.37 -28.02
C THR A 12 -7.65 -12.07 -27.23
N SER A 13 -8.82 -11.90 -26.64
CA SER A 13 -8.99 -10.94 -25.57
C SER A 13 -8.02 -11.35 -24.46
N ILE A 14 -6.86 -10.70 -24.39
CA ILE A 14 -6.11 -10.62 -23.14
C ILE A 14 -7.02 -9.80 -22.25
N ALA A 15 -7.89 -10.48 -21.52
CA ALA A 15 -8.49 -9.89 -20.33
C ALA A 15 -7.29 -9.58 -19.43
N SER A 16 -6.87 -8.32 -19.43
CA SER A 16 -6.10 -7.82 -18.30
C SER A 16 -7.04 -7.98 -17.12
N THR A 17 -6.89 -9.06 -16.36
CA THR A 17 -7.43 -9.15 -15.02
C THR A 17 -6.70 -8.05 -14.26
N GLN A 18 -7.25 -6.83 -14.28
CA GLN A 18 -6.89 -5.84 -13.28
C GLN A 18 -7.35 -6.47 -11.97
N GLU A 19 -6.41 -7.10 -11.28
CA GLU A 19 -6.64 -7.53 -9.91
C GLU A 19 -7.17 -6.30 -9.17
N LEU A 20 -8.42 -6.41 -8.67
CA LEU A 20 -8.95 -5.47 -7.71
C LEU A 20 -7.85 -5.28 -6.65
N PRO A 21 -7.49 -4.06 -6.25
CA PRO A 21 -6.34 -3.83 -5.37
C PRO A 21 -6.52 -4.72 -4.14
N GLU A 22 -5.77 -5.82 -4.13
CA GLU A 22 -5.91 -6.78 -3.07
C GLU A 22 -5.45 -6.04 -1.82
N MET A 23 -6.15 -6.34 -0.73
CA MET A 23 -5.73 -6.03 0.63
C MET A 23 -6.29 -4.71 1.19
N LYS A 24 -7.58 -4.75 1.57
CA LYS A 24 -7.95 -4.26 2.90
C LYS A 24 -7.27 -5.18 3.93
N VAL A 25 -6.13 -4.78 4.49
CA VAL A 25 -5.56 -5.51 5.64
C VAL A 25 -6.51 -5.31 6.82
N TYR A 26 -7.31 -6.32 7.14
CA TYR A 26 -8.01 -6.38 8.41
C TYR A 26 -7.14 -7.13 9.41
N VAL A 27 -6.38 -6.41 10.24
CA VAL A 27 -5.74 -7.00 11.43
C VAL A 27 -6.82 -7.24 12.48
N LYS A 28 -7.45 -8.42 12.46
CA LYS A 28 -8.38 -8.81 13.53
C LYS A 28 -7.59 -9.36 14.71
N ASN A 29 -7.29 -8.50 15.70
CA ASN A 29 -6.79 -8.92 17.02
C ASN A 29 -7.95 -8.90 18.03
N SER A 30 -8.20 -10.05 18.68
CA SER A 30 -9.27 -10.26 19.69
C SER A 30 -9.22 -9.32 20.92
N LYS A 31 -8.17 -8.51 21.09
CA LYS A 31 -8.03 -7.51 22.17
C LYS A 31 -8.03 -6.05 21.67
N MET A 32 -8.17 -5.82 20.36
CA MET A 32 -8.28 -4.48 19.77
C MET A 32 -9.45 -4.43 18.77
N GLU A 33 -10.51 -3.74 19.14
CA GLU A 33 -11.58 -3.28 18.23
C GLU A 33 -11.11 -2.40 17.05
N LYS A 34 -9.80 -2.13 16.90
CA LYS A 34 -9.28 -0.92 16.25
C LYS A 34 -8.98 -1.10 14.77
N GLY A 35 -9.55 -0.21 13.96
CA GLY A 35 -9.49 -0.20 12.50
C GLY A 35 -8.10 0.04 11.91
N PHE A 36 -8.03 0.05 10.58
CA PHE A 36 -6.83 0.31 9.80
C PHE A 36 -6.72 1.80 9.43
N ARG A 37 -5.53 2.22 9.00
CA ARG A 37 -5.30 3.53 8.39
C ARG A 37 -5.36 3.43 6.87
N VAL A 38 -5.56 4.55 6.20
CA VAL A 38 -5.50 4.61 4.73
C VAL A 38 -4.55 5.72 4.32
N LEU A 39 -3.46 5.36 3.64
CA LEU A 39 -2.69 6.28 2.83
C LEU A 39 -3.39 6.45 1.49
N LYS A 40 -3.95 7.62 1.23
CA LYS A 40 -4.35 8.03 -0.11
C LYS A 40 -3.19 8.68 -0.81
N THR A 41 -3.01 8.37 -2.08
CA THR A 41 -1.95 8.95 -2.90
C THR A 41 -2.44 9.24 -4.32
N THR A 42 -1.88 10.28 -4.90
CA THR A 42 -2.06 10.66 -6.31
C THR A 42 -1.30 9.71 -7.26
N LEU A 43 -0.35 8.92 -6.73
CA LEU A 43 0.32 7.86 -7.47
C LEU A 43 -0.70 6.83 -7.95
N SER A 44 -0.61 6.45 -9.22
CA SER A 44 -1.54 5.53 -9.85
C SER A 44 -0.93 4.14 -10.11
N ASP A 45 0.39 4.05 -10.18
CA ASP A 45 1.09 2.79 -10.38
C ASP A 45 1.42 2.14 -9.02
N SER A 46 0.79 1.00 -8.76
CA SER A 46 1.02 0.21 -7.54
C SER A 46 2.43 -0.38 -7.45
N LEU A 47 3.11 -0.59 -8.58
CA LEU A 47 4.45 -1.19 -8.62
C LEU A 47 5.50 -0.29 -7.98
N LEU A 48 5.25 1.02 -7.93
CA LEU A 48 6.09 1.99 -7.22
C LEU A 48 6.26 1.66 -5.72
N PHE A 49 5.28 0.98 -5.12
CA PHE A 49 5.37 0.56 -3.72
C PHE A 49 5.98 -0.85 -3.53
N LYS A 50 6.36 -1.52 -4.63
CA LYS A 50 7.08 -2.81 -4.59
C LYS A 50 8.60 -2.65 -4.48
N GLU A 51 9.11 -1.42 -4.51
CA GLU A 51 10.51 -1.12 -4.23
C GLU A 51 10.89 -1.50 -2.79
N LYS A 52 12.17 -1.83 -2.57
CA LYS A 52 12.69 -2.16 -1.24
C LYS A 52 12.78 -0.91 -0.35
N TYR A 53 12.40 -1.06 0.91
CA TYR A 53 12.63 -0.04 1.93
C TYR A 53 14.08 -0.10 2.41
N LYS A 54 14.89 0.88 1.98
CA LYS A 54 16.34 0.94 2.29
C LYS A 54 17.02 -0.38 1.93
N ASP A 55 18.01 -0.81 2.71
CA ASP A 55 18.73 -2.06 2.52
C ASP A 55 17.97 -3.29 3.08
N SER A 56 16.68 -3.15 3.40
CA SER A 56 15.88 -4.26 3.94
C SER A 56 15.26 -5.14 2.84
N ASP A 57 14.81 -6.33 3.24
CA ASP A 57 14.05 -7.22 2.36
C ASP A 57 12.55 -6.90 2.29
N TYR A 58 12.09 -5.83 2.94
CA TYR A 58 10.69 -5.42 2.93
C TYR A 58 10.43 -4.42 1.81
N THR A 59 9.35 -4.62 1.07
CA THR A 59 8.85 -3.63 0.12
C THR A 59 8.11 -2.50 0.83
N LEU A 60 8.02 -1.32 0.21
CA LEU A 60 7.33 -0.17 0.80
C LEU A 60 5.88 -0.47 1.19
N ASP A 61 5.13 -1.15 0.33
CA ASP A 61 3.75 -1.55 0.62
C ASP A 61 3.70 -2.54 1.79
N TYR A 62 4.63 -3.50 1.84
CA TYR A 62 4.71 -4.46 2.94
C TYR A 62 4.96 -3.75 4.27
N VAL A 63 5.85 -2.75 4.30
CA VAL A 63 6.10 -1.95 5.50
C VAL A 63 4.80 -1.32 6.01
N LEU A 64 4.09 -0.58 5.16
CA LEU A 64 2.86 0.11 5.55
C LEU A 64 1.75 -0.87 5.98
N ARG A 65 1.55 -1.94 5.21
CA ARG A 65 0.44 -2.87 5.40
C ARG A 65 0.62 -3.75 6.64
N TYR A 66 1.83 -4.27 6.85
CA TYR A 66 2.07 -5.26 7.91
C TYR A 66 2.58 -4.63 9.21
N TYR A 67 3.47 -3.64 9.15
CA TYR A 67 4.06 -3.05 10.35
C TYR A 67 3.28 -1.85 10.87
N TYR A 68 2.55 -1.14 10.00
CA TYR A 68 1.86 0.10 10.35
C TYR A 68 0.32 0.02 10.20
N ALA A 69 -0.21 -1.17 9.89
CA ALA A 69 -1.65 -1.42 9.68
C ALA A 69 -2.32 -0.36 8.76
N THR A 70 -1.63 -0.02 7.67
CA THR A 70 -2.00 1.06 6.75
C THR A 70 -2.23 0.51 5.34
N ALA A 71 -3.45 0.66 4.85
CA ALA A 71 -3.80 0.38 3.45
C ALA A 71 -3.33 1.52 2.54
N ILE A 72 -3.17 1.23 1.25
CA ILE A 72 -2.80 2.21 0.22
C ILE A 72 -3.94 2.31 -0.78
N ASP A 73 -4.45 3.53 -0.97
CA ASP A 73 -5.48 3.89 -1.94
C ASP A 73 -4.86 4.79 -3.02
N LEU A 74 -4.91 4.33 -4.26
CA LEU A 74 -4.18 4.91 -5.39
C LEU A 74 -5.07 5.85 -6.20
N SER A 75 -4.45 6.63 -7.09
CA SER A 75 -5.17 7.51 -8.04
C SER A 75 -6.15 8.47 -7.35
N CYS A 76 -5.82 8.90 -6.13
CA CYS A 76 -6.60 9.86 -5.36
C CYS A 76 -6.31 11.29 -5.81
N LYS A 77 -7.14 12.23 -5.36
CA LYS A 77 -6.99 13.67 -5.69
C LYS A 77 -5.84 14.34 -4.95
N GLU A 78 -5.47 13.82 -3.79
CA GLU A 78 -4.47 14.39 -2.89
C GLU A 78 -3.78 13.27 -2.09
N ASN A 79 -2.60 13.60 -1.55
CA ASN A 79 -1.85 12.70 -0.69
C ASN A 79 -2.25 12.98 0.77
N GLU A 80 -2.91 12.01 1.42
CA GLU A 80 -3.32 12.13 2.82
C GLU A 80 -3.25 10.78 3.56
N LEU A 81 -2.86 10.81 4.84
CA LEU A 81 -3.05 9.70 5.76
C LEU A 81 -4.35 9.90 6.54
N ILE A 82 -5.24 8.92 6.46
CA ILE A 82 -6.44 8.82 7.29
C ILE A 82 -6.11 7.92 8.48
N SER A 83 -6.13 8.46 9.70
CA SER A 83 -5.87 7.71 10.91
C SER A 83 -6.98 6.70 11.23
N MET A 84 -6.71 5.80 12.18
CA MET A 84 -7.71 4.87 12.71
C MET A 84 -8.96 5.57 13.28
N SER A 85 -8.85 6.84 13.69
CA SER A 85 -9.96 7.65 14.19
C SER A 85 -10.64 8.49 13.10
N GLY A 86 -10.25 8.31 11.83
CA GLY A 86 -10.75 9.08 10.69
C GLY A 86 -10.15 10.49 10.53
N LYS A 87 -9.17 10.87 11.35
CA LYS A 87 -8.50 12.18 11.20
C LYS A 87 -7.57 12.13 9.99
N LYS A 88 -7.62 13.19 9.19
CA LYS A 88 -6.80 13.36 7.98
C LYS A 88 -5.52 14.14 8.29
N PHE A 89 -4.42 13.68 7.72
CA PHE A 89 -3.10 14.31 7.82
C PHE A 89 -2.55 14.47 6.39
N PRO A 90 -2.25 15.69 5.93
CA PRO A 90 -1.70 15.88 4.60
C PRO A 90 -0.30 15.29 4.51
N ILE A 91 0.02 14.66 3.37
CA ILE A 91 1.34 14.09 3.08
C ILE A 91 2.00 14.97 2.00
N GLN A 92 3.17 15.52 2.32
CA GLN A 92 3.87 16.47 1.44
C GLN A 92 4.71 15.77 0.39
N SER A 93 5.21 14.58 0.73
CA SER A 93 6.06 13.79 -0.15
C SER A 93 5.31 13.32 -1.39
N LYS A 94 6.02 13.31 -2.52
CA LYS A 94 5.51 12.87 -3.83
C LYS A 94 6.10 11.53 -4.27
N GLU A 95 7.34 11.27 -3.87
CA GLU A 95 8.04 10.03 -4.19
C GLU A 95 7.64 8.91 -3.21
N PRO A 96 7.56 7.64 -3.66
CA PRO A 96 7.07 6.53 -2.83
C PRO A 96 7.85 6.34 -1.52
N ILE A 97 9.19 6.37 -1.59
CA ILE A 97 10.05 6.14 -0.42
C ILE A 97 9.87 7.22 0.65
N THR A 98 9.94 8.50 0.27
CA THR A 98 9.79 9.61 1.21
C THR A 98 8.37 9.73 1.73
N MET A 99 7.37 9.37 0.91
CA MET A 99 5.97 9.24 1.32
C MET A 99 5.79 8.20 2.41
N VAL A 100 6.40 7.01 2.25
CA VAL A 100 6.35 5.96 3.26
C VAL A 100 7.04 6.41 4.54
N GLU A 101 8.21 7.05 4.46
CA GLU A 101 8.91 7.57 5.63
C GLU A 101 8.11 8.63 6.40
N GLU A 102 7.51 9.59 5.69
CA GLU A 102 6.65 10.62 6.28
C GLU A 102 5.42 10.00 6.97
N VAL A 103 4.78 9.02 6.33
CA VAL A 103 3.67 8.26 6.92
C VAL A 103 4.11 7.52 8.18
N MET A 104 5.27 6.84 8.14
CA MET A 104 5.80 6.12 9.29
C MET A 104 6.09 7.05 10.47
N GLU A 105 6.65 8.23 10.21
CA GLU A 105 6.93 9.24 11.24
C GLU A 105 5.64 9.80 11.84
N LEU A 106 4.68 10.20 11.00
CA LEU A 106 3.36 10.65 11.44
C LEU A 106 2.68 9.61 12.32
N ILE A 107 2.72 8.34 11.90
CA ILE A 107 2.19 7.23 12.68
C ILE A 107 2.97 7.03 13.99
N GLY A 108 4.30 7.10 13.96
CA GLY A 108 5.15 6.97 15.15
C GLY A 108 4.84 8.01 16.23
N ASN A 109 4.31 9.17 15.83
CA ASN A 109 3.85 10.22 16.75
C ASN A 109 2.40 10.02 17.25
N MET A 110 1.72 8.94 16.87
CA MET A 110 0.37 8.58 17.36
C MET A 110 0.45 7.53 18.48
N TYR A 111 -0.56 7.51 19.37
CA TYR A 111 -0.58 6.62 20.54
C TYR A 111 -0.36 5.12 20.20
N TYR A 112 -1.12 4.55 19.26
CA TYR A 112 -0.91 3.15 18.84
C TYR A 112 0.34 2.99 17.97
N GLY A 113 0.61 3.99 17.13
CA GLY A 113 1.68 3.95 16.16
C GLY A 113 3.08 4.07 16.72
N GLN A 114 3.23 4.65 17.91
CA GLN A 114 4.52 4.72 18.59
C GLN A 114 5.11 3.33 18.82
N SER A 115 4.28 2.38 19.26
CA SER A 115 4.71 1.00 19.51
C SER A 115 5.09 0.27 18.22
N GLU A 116 4.27 0.40 17.17
CA GLU A 116 4.54 -0.13 15.83
C GLU A 116 5.86 0.41 15.27
N HIS A 117 6.07 1.71 15.37
CA HIS A 117 7.25 2.40 14.85
C HIS A 117 8.51 1.97 15.60
N GLN A 118 8.45 1.84 16.92
CA GLN A 118 9.57 1.32 17.71
C GLN A 118 9.88 -0.14 17.39
N GLU A 119 8.86 -0.99 17.18
CA GLU A 119 9.05 -2.39 16.82
C GLU A 119 9.71 -2.53 15.44
N PHE A 120 9.22 -1.78 14.46
CA PHE A 120 9.78 -1.80 13.12
C PHE A 120 11.24 -1.30 13.11
N ASN A 121 11.54 -0.19 13.79
CA ASN A 121 12.92 0.33 13.90
C ASN A 121 13.87 -0.70 14.52
N LYS A 122 13.43 -1.46 15.54
CA LYS A 122 14.23 -2.55 16.12
C LYS A 122 14.45 -3.71 15.15
N LYS A 123 13.51 -3.97 14.23
CA LYS A 123 13.65 -5.01 13.20
C LYS A 123 14.66 -4.62 12.13
N ILE A 124 14.61 -3.38 11.63
CA ILE A 124 15.50 -2.92 10.57
C ILE A 124 16.93 -2.61 11.05
N GLN A 125 17.14 -2.28 12.33
CA GLN A 125 18.49 -2.08 12.90
C GLN A 125 19.26 -3.39 13.16
N LYS A 126 18.60 -4.55 13.08
CA LYS A 126 19.21 -5.87 13.31
C LYS A 126 19.68 -6.55 12.02
N ASN A 127 19.35 -5.97 10.86
CA ASN A 127 19.80 -6.38 9.55
C ASN A 127 20.95 -5.48 9.11
#